data_AF-A0A485BAF9-F1
#
_entry.id   AF-A0A485BAF9-F1
#
_cell.length_a   1.000
_cell.length_b   1.000
_cell.length_c   1.000
_cell.angle_alpha   90.00
_cell.angle_beta   90.00
_cell.angle_gamma   90.00
#
_symmetry.space_group_name_H-M   'P 1'
#
loop_
_entity.id
_entity.type
_entity.pdbx_description
1 polymer ?
#
loop_
_entity_poly.entity_id
_entity_poly.type
_entity_poly.pdbx_seq_one_letter_code
_entity_poly.pdbx_strand_id
1 'polypeptide(L)'
;MWLASFAIHALGLEAWLAKQQTHVHRLDASQLSQWFTPRRPTSHKGDHGRLVLIGGDRGTAGAIRMAGEAALRAGAGLVKVLTRVENIAPIITARPELMVDELTPQSLDESLEWADVVVIGPGLGQAPWGDAGAAQNR
;
A
#
# COMPACT_ATOMS: atom_id res chain seq x y z
N MET A 1 31.55 -0.87 14.65
CA MET A 1 31.12 0.09 15.69
C MET A 1 30.36 1.19 14.97
N TRP A 2 29.03 1.06 14.86
CA TRP A 2 28.19 2.01 14.11
C TRP A 2 27.72 3.13 15.07
N LEU A 3 27.75 4.38 14.60
CA LEU A 3 27.39 5.57 15.37
C LEU A 3 25.96 5.46 15.91
N ALA A 4 25.81 5.51 17.24
CA ALA A 4 24.52 5.42 17.92
C ALA A 4 23.72 6.74 17.91
N SER A 5 24.35 7.86 17.49
CA SER A 5 23.74 9.18 17.43
C SER A 5 24.49 10.05 16.41
N PHE A 6 23.75 10.80 15.60
CA PHE A 6 24.28 11.76 14.64
C PHE A 6 23.74 13.15 14.96
N ALA A 7 24.64 14.03 15.42
CA ALA A 7 24.36 15.44 15.66
C ALA A 7 24.83 16.27 14.47
N ILE A 8 23.99 17.16 13.97
CA ILE A 8 24.34 18.12 12.92
C ILE A 8 24.55 19.47 13.59
N HIS A 9 25.65 20.13 13.26
CA HIS A 9 25.91 21.50 13.65
C HIS A 9 26.14 22.33 12.39
N ALA A 10 25.35 23.40 12.22
CA ALA A 10 25.39 24.23 11.02
C ALA A 10 26.55 25.23 11.02
N LEU A 11 27.40 25.25 12.06
CA LEU A 11 28.59 26.10 12.18
C LEU A 11 28.25 27.60 12.03
N GLY A 12 27.06 28.02 12.47
CA GLY A 12 26.59 29.40 12.34
C GLY A 12 26.05 29.77 10.95
N LEU A 13 25.89 28.80 10.04
CA LEU A 13 25.40 29.00 8.67
C LEU A 13 23.91 28.68 8.50
N GLU A 14 23.13 28.59 9.58
CA GLU A 14 21.72 28.17 9.57
C GLU A 14 20.88 29.00 8.58
N ALA A 15 21.01 30.33 8.65
CA ALA A 15 20.24 31.25 7.80
C ALA A 15 20.64 31.18 6.32
N TRP A 16 21.88 30.78 6.02
CA TRP A 16 22.35 30.58 4.65
C TRP A 16 21.88 29.24 4.10
N LEU A 17 22.00 28.17 4.90
CA LEU A 17 21.56 26.82 4.56
C LEU A 17 20.05 26.74 4.33
N ALA A 18 19.26 27.44 5.14
CA ALA A 18 17.79 27.49 4.99
C ALA A 18 17.32 28.09 3.66
N LYS A 19 18.17 28.85 2.96
CA LYS A 19 17.87 29.44 1.65
C LYS A 19 18.32 28.56 0.48
N GLN A 20 19.09 27.50 0.74
CA GLN A 20 19.57 26.63 -0.32
C GLN A 20 18.47 25.64 -0.72
N GLN A 21 18.27 25.49 -2.03
CA GLN A 21 17.46 24.37 -2.53
C GLN A 21 18.26 23.08 -2.37
N THR A 22 17.62 22.07 -1.78
CA THR A 22 18.21 20.75 -1.59
C THR A 22 17.32 19.72 -2.28
N HIS A 23 17.95 18.72 -2.91
CA HIS A 23 17.24 17.60 -3.53
C HIS A 23 17.10 16.40 -2.59
N VAL A 24 17.69 16.50 -1.39
CA VAL A 24 17.74 15.43 -0.40
C VAL A 24 17.35 16.01 0.95
N HIS A 25 16.37 15.38 1.58
CA HIS A 25 15.91 15.73 2.91
C HIS A 25 16.12 14.54 3.84
N ARG A 26 16.61 14.82 5.05
CA ARG A 26 16.56 13.85 6.15
C ARG A 26 15.14 13.85 6.70
N LEU A 27 14.58 12.66 6.86
CA LEU A 27 13.31 12.47 7.55
C LEU A 27 13.56 12.15 9.02
N ASP A 28 12.83 12.83 9.91
CA ASP A 28 12.81 12.55 11.34
C ASP A 28 11.38 12.52 11.90
N ALA A 29 11.24 11.98 13.12
CA ALA A 29 9.94 11.79 13.74
C ALA A 29 9.20 13.11 14.05
N SER A 30 9.92 14.24 14.17
CA SER A 30 9.30 15.55 14.44
C SER A 30 8.50 16.06 13.24
N GLN A 31 8.80 15.57 12.04
CA GLN A 31 8.08 15.93 10.81
C GLN A 31 6.77 15.15 10.63
N LEU A 32 6.53 14.07 11.38
CA LEU A 32 5.34 13.21 11.21
C LEU A 32 4.03 13.98 11.42
N SER A 33 4.03 14.96 12.33
CA SER A 33 2.86 15.80 12.61
C SER A 33 2.43 16.65 11.40
N GLN A 34 3.31 16.87 10.44
CA GLN A 34 3.02 17.61 9.21
C GLN A 34 2.28 16.75 8.17
N TRP A 35 2.39 15.42 8.28
CA TRP A 35 1.78 14.48 7.32
C TRP A 35 0.57 13.76 7.89
N PHE A 36 0.53 13.53 9.21
CA PHE A 36 -0.55 12.79 9.87
C PHE A 36 -1.40 13.72 10.73
N THR A 37 -2.51 14.19 10.15
CA THR A 37 -3.50 15.00 10.87
C THR A 37 -4.42 14.11 11.71
N PRO A 38 -4.79 14.53 12.94
CA PRO A 38 -5.78 13.82 13.75
C PRO A 38 -7.12 13.65 13.01
N ARG A 39 -7.77 12.50 13.21
CA ARG A 39 -9.08 12.22 12.62
C ARG A 39 -10.17 12.99 13.34
N ARG A 40 -11.17 13.45 12.58
CA ARG A 40 -12.37 14.06 13.16
C ARG A 40 -13.16 13.00 13.94
N PRO A 41 -13.68 13.30 15.14
CA PRO A 41 -14.47 12.33 15.92
C PRO A 41 -15.71 11.80 15.21
N THR A 42 -16.29 12.57 14.29
CA THR A 42 -17.50 12.22 13.53
C THR A 42 -17.20 11.58 12.17
N SER A 43 -15.95 11.22 11.90
CA SER A 43 -15.56 10.60 10.62
C SER A 43 -15.95 9.13 10.53
N HIS A 44 -16.27 8.66 9.32
CA HIS A 44 -16.58 7.27 9.02
C HIS A 44 -15.57 6.66 8.04
N LYS A 45 -15.71 5.36 7.76
CA LYS A 45 -14.82 4.59 6.85
C LYS A 45 -14.72 5.16 5.42
N GLY A 46 -15.69 5.96 4.99
CA GLY A 46 -15.67 6.62 3.68
C GLY A 46 -14.82 7.90 3.65
N ASP A 47 -14.61 8.54 4.80
CA ASP A 47 -13.80 9.76 4.91
C ASP A 47 -12.29 9.51 4.82
N HIS A 48 -11.87 8.25 4.90
CA HIS A 48 -10.45 7.85 4.98
C HIS A 48 -9.96 7.14 3.73
N GLY A 49 -10.64 7.39 2.60
CA GLY A 49 -10.26 6.88 1.30
C GLY A 49 -10.59 5.40 1.07
N ARG A 50 -10.71 5.08 -0.21
CA ARG A 50 -10.96 3.75 -0.77
C ARG A 50 -9.74 3.32 -1.55
N LEU A 51 -9.06 2.29 -1.07
CA LEU A 51 -7.88 1.73 -1.71
C LEU A 51 -8.24 0.42 -2.41
N VAL A 52 -7.80 0.27 -3.66
CA VAL A 52 -7.80 -1.00 -4.38
C VAL A 52 -6.37 -1.49 -4.55
N LEU A 53 -6.13 -2.75 -4.21
CA LEU A 53 -4.87 -3.46 -4.37
C LEU A 53 -5.03 -4.54 -5.43
N ILE A 54 -4.18 -4.55 -6.45
CA ILE A 54 -4.20 -5.52 -7.54
C ILE A 54 -2.89 -6.32 -7.50
N GLY A 55 -2.99 -7.61 -7.23
CA GLY A 55 -1.81 -8.45 -7.04
C GLY A 55 -2.12 -9.83 -6.44
N GLY A 56 -1.09 -10.50 -5.95
CA GLY A 56 -1.18 -11.88 -5.48
C GLY A 56 -1.45 -12.86 -6.62
N ASP A 57 -0.40 -13.18 -7.36
CA ASP A 57 -0.33 -14.33 -8.25
C ASP A 57 -0.25 -15.65 -7.44
N ARG A 58 -0.07 -16.77 -8.13
CA ARG A 58 0.10 -18.09 -7.53
C ARG A 58 1.29 -18.11 -6.58
N GLY A 59 1.06 -18.53 -5.34
CA GLY A 59 2.10 -18.63 -4.32
C GLY A 59 2.50 -17.29 -3.68
N THR A 60 1.93 -16.16 -4.11
CA THR A 60 2.28 -14.82 -3.60
C THR A 60 1.11 -14.10 -2.90
N ALA A 61 0.04 -14.83 -2.55
CA ALA A 61 -1.07 -14.33 -1.72
C ALA A 61 -0.61 -13.60 -0.44
N GLY A 62 0.51 -14.03 0.15
CA GLY A 62 1.09 -13.38 1.33
C GLY A 62 1.48 -11.92 1.07
N ALA A 63 2.00 -11.60 -0.11
CA ALA A 63 2.45 -10.25 -0.45
C ALA A 63 1.27 -9.27 -0.53
N ILE A 64 0.21 -9.65 -1.25
CA ILE A 64 -0.98 -8.78 -1.39
C ILE A 64 -1.73 -8.63 -0.07
N ARG A 65 -1.79 -9.70 0.76
CA ARG A 65 -2.34 -9.62 2.11
C ARG A 65 -1.56 -8.64 2.99
N MET A 66 -0.23 -8.72 3.00
CA MET A 66 0.59 -7.80 3.80
C MET A 66 0.42 -6.35 3.36
N ALA A 67 0.29 -6.10 2.06
CA ALA A 67 -0.02 -4.77 1.54
C ALA A 67 -1.38 -4.26 2.04
N GLY A 68 -2.42 -5.11 1.98
CA GLY A 68 -3.75 -4.79 2.51
C GLY A 68 -3.75 -4.47 4.00
N GLU A 69 -3.06 -5.29 4.79
CA GLU A 69 -2.90 -5.07 6.22
C GLU A 69 -2.14 -3.79 6.54
N ALA A 70 -1.06 -3.51 5.80
CA ALA A 70 -0.30 -2.28 5.97
C ALA A 70 -1.17 -1.05 5.67
N ALA A 71 -2.02 -1.11 4.63
CA ALA A 71 -2.94 -0.04 4.32
C ALA A 71 -3.99 0.20 5.43
N LEU A 72 -4.60 -0.87 5.95
CA LEU A 72 -5.53 -0.76 7.09
C LEU A 72 -4.83 -0.16 8.32
N ARG A 73 -3.61 -0.61 8.63
CA ARG A 73 -2.82 -0.08 9.74
C ARG A 73 -2.38 1.38 9.54
N ALA A 74 -2.07 1.77 8.31
CA ALA A 74 -1.78 3.15 7.94
C ALA A 74 -3.03 4.04 7.97
N GLY A 75 -4.21 3.42 8.00
CA GLY A 75 -5.46 4.12 8.24
C GLY A 75 -6.37 4.25 7.03
N ALA A 76 -6.16 3.50 5.95
CA ALA A 76 -7.12 3.45 4.86
C ALA A 76 -8.51 3.04 5.39
N GLY A 77 -9.55 3.76 4.97
CA GLY A 77 -10.90 3.54 5.47
C GLY A 77 -11.53 2.26 4.92
N LEU A 78 -11.31 2.00 3.64
CA LEU A 78 -11.79 0.81 2.94
C LEU A 78 -10.65 0.27 2.07
N VAL A 79 -10.38 -1.03 2.18
CA VAL A 79 -9.35 -1.71 1.39
C VAL A 79 -9.97 -2.88 0.65
N LYS A 80 -9.92 -2.83 -0.68
CA LYS A 80 -10.31 -3.91 -1.58
C LYS A 80 -9.06 -4.54 -2.20
N VAL A 81 -9.04 -5.86 -2.29
CA VAL A 81 -7.99 -6.66 -2.93
C VAL A 81 -8.59 -7.40 -4.12
N LEU A 82 -8.06 -7.16 -5.31
CA LEU A 82 -8.31 -7.96 -6.50
C LEU A 82 -7.13 -8.92 -6.70
N THR A 83 -7.42 -10.22 -6.65
CA THR A 83 -6.42 -11.28 -6.69
C THR A 83 -6.95 -12.52 -7.42
N ARG A 84 -6.17 -13.59 -7.50
CA ARG A 84 -6.67 -14.86 -8.05
C ARG A 84 -7.71 -15.51 -7.13
N VAL A 85 -8.68 -16.21 -7.72
CA VAL A 85 -9.72 -16.93 -6.96
C VAL A 85 -9.16 -17.86 -5.89
N GLU A 86 -8.06 -18.57 -6.16
CA GLU A 86 -7.39 -19.44 -5.18
C GLU A 86 -6.86 -18.73 -3.94
N ASN A 87 -6.61 -17.42 -4.03
CA ASN A 87 -6.07 -16.60 -2.95
C ASN A 87 -7.16 -15.99 -2.06
N ILE A 88 -8.42 -15.99 -2.49
CA ILE A 88 -9.52 -15.33 -1.77
C ILE A 88 -9.73 -15.94 -0.38
N ALA A 89 -10.00 -17.26 -0.30
CA ALA A 89 -10.31 -17.90 0.96
C ALA A 89 -9.15 -17.82 1.98
N PRO A 90 -7.88 -18.04 1.61
CA PRO A 90 -6.75 -17.84 2.52
C PRO A 90 -6.63 -16.40 3.06
N ILE A 91 -6.85 -15.39 2.22
CA ILE A 91 -6.73 -13.98 2.63
C ILE A 91 -7.86 -13.60 3.58
N ILE A 92 -9.12 -13.90 3.23
CA ILE A 92 -10.29 -13.60 4.07
C ILE A 92 -10.18 -14.33 5.42
N THR A 93 -9.73 -15.59 5.41
CA THR A 93 -9.54 -16.37 6.65
C THR A 93 -8.52 -15.72 7.58
N ALA A 94 -7.42 -15.20 7.03
CA ALA A 94 -6.39 -14.56 7.82
C ALA A 94 -6.76 -13.12 8.23
N ARG A 95 -7.49 -12.39 7.38
CA ARG A 95 -7.86 -10.97 7.54
C ARG A 95 -9.24 -10.71 6.96
N PRO A 96 -10.30 -10.90 7.75
CA PRO A 96 -11.68 -10.69 7.30
C PRO A 96 -12.03 -9.22 7.06
N GLU A 97 -11.21 -8.27 7.52
CA GLU A 97 -11.41 -6.84 7.29
C GLU A 97 -11.10 -6.40 5.85
N LEU A 98 -10.36 -7.22 5.10
CA LEU A 98 -10.10 -6.97 3.68
C LEU A 98 -11.29 -7.40 2.84
N MET A 99 -11.76 -6.52 1.96
CA MET A 99 -12.72 -6.90 0.92
C MET A 99 -11.93 -7.57 -0.20
N VAL A 100 -12.13 -8.85 -0.45
CA VAL A 100 -11.34 -9.59 -1.45
C VAL A 100 -12.27 -10.08 -2.54
N ASP A 101 -11.87 -9.85 -3.78
CA ASP A 101 -12.61 -10.28 -4.96
C ASP A 101 -11.66 -10.88 -6.00
N GLU A 102 -12.21 -11.69 -6.90
CA GLU A 102 -11.45 -12.23 -8.02
C GLU A 102 -11.14 -11.12 -9.01
N LEU A 103 -9.89 -11.05 -9.48
CA LEU A 103 -9.50 -10.13 -10.55
C LEU A 103 -10.07 -10.61 -11.90
N THR A 104 -11.22 -10.05 -12.25
CA THR A 104 -11.88 -10.16 -13.55
C THR A 104 -11.96 -8.78 -14.23
N PRO A 105 -12.16 -8.68 -15.56
CA PRO A 105 -12.35 -7.39 -16.22
C PRO A 105 -13.47 -6.54 -15.60
N GLN A 106 -14.61 -7.17 -15.29
CA GLN A 106 -15.73 -6.49 -14.65
C GLN A 106 -15.37 -5.98 -13.24
N SER A 107 -14.81 -6.86 -12.38
CA SER A 107 -14.42 -6.46 -11.02
C SER A 107 -13.35 -5.36 -11.03
N LEU A 108 -12.50 -5.33 -12.06
CA LEU A 108 -11.47 -4.32 -12.24
C LEU A 108 -12.12 -2.98 -12.55
N ASP A 109 -12.98 -2.92 -13.55
CA ASP A 109 -13.68 -1.69 -13.94
C ASP A 109 -14.48 -1.12 -12.77
N GLU A 110 -15.30 -1.94 -12.12
CA GLU A 110 -16.09 -1.54 -10.93
C GLU A 110 -15.20 -1.04 -9.78
N SER A 111 -14.04 -1.66 -9.59
CA SER A 111 -13.12 -1.28 -8.51
C SER A 111 -12.35 0.00 -8.85
N LEU A 112 -11.98 0.23 -10.10
CA LEU A 112 -11.34 1.46 -10.55
C LEU A 112 -12.28 2.66 -10.42
N GLU A 113 -13.56 2.50 -10.75
CA GLU A 113 -14.57 3.54 -10.54
C GLU A 113 -14.81 3.86 -9.06
N TRP A 114 -14.70 2.83 -8.20
CA TRP A 114 -14.91 2.98 -6.76
C TRP A 114 -13.68 3.51 -6.01
N ALA A 115 -12.46 3.38 -6.53
CA ALA A 115 -11.25 3.68 -5.78
C ALA A 115 -10.90 5.18 -5.76
N ASP A 116 -10.36 5.64 -4.63
CA ASP A 116 -9.65 6.93 -4.56
C ASP A 116 -8.15 6.74 -4.87
N VAL A 117 -7.60 5.56 -4.55
CA VAL A 117 -6.20 5.18 -4.82
C VAL A 117 -6.14 3.73 -5.29
N VAL A 118 -5.26 3.46 -6.26
CA VAL A 118 -5.00 2.12 -6.79
C VAL A 118 -3.53 1.78 -6.64
N VAL A 119 -3.25 0.58 -6.16
CA VAL A 119 -1.90 0.02 -6.05
C VAL A 119 -1.85 -1.29 -6.83
N ILE A 120 -0.89 -1.40 -7.73
CA ILE A 120 -0.68 -2.56 -8.60
C ILE A 120 0.74 -3.08 -8.37
N GLY A 121 0.91 -4.39 -8.28
CA GLY A 121 2.25 -5.00 -8.22
C GLY A 121 2.55 -5.94 -7.05
N PRO A 122 1.96 -5.82 -5.84
CA PRO A 122 2.33 -6.69 -4.72
C PRO A 122 2.08 -8.17 -5.05
N GLY A 123 3.16 -8.93 -5.24
CA GLY A 123 3.07 -10.33 -5.63
C GLY A 123 2.50 -10.54 -7.03
N LEU A 124 2.59 -9.56 -7.94
CA LEU A 124 1.92 -9.64 -9.24
C LEU A 124 2.50 -10.73 -10.17
N GLY A 125 3.71 -11.20 -9.88
CA GLY A 125 4.44 -12.10 -10.77
C GLY A 125 4.95 -11.36 -12.02
N GLN A 126 5.51 -12.12 -12.95
CA GLN A 126 5.97 -11.65 -14.26
C GLN A 126 5.39 -12.50 -15.40
N ALA A 127 4.63 -13.55 -15.06
CA ALA A 127 3.97 -14.39 -16.04
C ALA A 127 2.75 -13.65 -16.63
N PRO A 128 2.35 -13.97 -17.87
CA PRO A 128 1.12 -13.44 -18.44
C PRO A 128 -0.07 -13.71 -17.51
N TRP A 129 -0.66 -12.64 -16.98
CA TRP A 129 -1.85 -12.73 -16.15
C TRP A 129 -3.06 -12.95 -17.04
N GLY A 130 -3.32 -14.22 -17.38
CA GLY A 130 -4.33 -14.57 -18.38
C GLY A 130 -4.17 -15.98 -18.93
N ASP A 131 -2.97 -16.57 -18.80
CA ASP A 131 -2.79 -17.99 -19.10
C ASP A 131 -3.31 -18.84 -17.94
N ALA A 132 -4.63 -19.02 -17.92
CA ALA A 132 -5.26 -20.12 -17.24
C ALA A 132 -4.70 -21.42 -17.82
N GLY A 133 -3.59 -21.91 -17.27
CA GLY A 133 -3.20 -23.32 -17.32
C GLY A 133 -3.44 -24.03 -18.65
N ALA A 134 -2.96 -23.49 -19.77
CA ALA A 134 -2.41 -24.35 -20.82
C ALA A 134 -1.00 -24.77 -20.39
N ALA A 135 -0.88 -25.41 -19.23
CA ALA A 135 0.27 -26.23 -18.90
C ALA A 135 0.14 -27.50 -19.74
N GLN A 136 0.42 -27.33 -21.03
CA GLN A 136 0.64 -28.39 -21.98
C GLN A 136 1.79 -29.25 -21.43
N ASN A 137 1.47 -30.50 -21.14
CA ASN A 137 2.37 -31.66 -21.13
C ASN A 137 3.67 -31.39 -21.92
N ARG A 138 4.80 -31.25 -21.22
CA ARG A 138 6.14 -31.62 -21.68
C ARG A 138 6.99 -32.04 -20.51
#